data_AF-A0A953B3X3-F1
#
_entry.id   AF-A0A953B3X3-F1
#
_cell.length_a   1.000
_cell.length_b   1.000
_cell.length_c   1.000
_cell.angle_alpha   90.00
_cell.angle_beta   90.00
_cell.angle_gamma   90.00
#
_symmetry.space_group_name_H-M   'P 1'
#
loop_
_entity.id
_entity.type
_entity.pdbx_description
1 polymer ?
#
loop_
_entity_poly.entity_id
_entity_poly.type
_entity_poly.pdbx_seq_one_letter_code
_entity_poly.pdbx_strand_id
1 'polypeptide(L)'
;MNNPPDISQDPKEYEEYAHGIQKHVRGYLMVGALLLTLTALTVALSYVDFGTHKANIGIAVLVATLKAAAVAAVFMHLAAEKRLIYRILIFTALFVLGLFWLTLLAWFDYPVVH
;
A
#
# COMPACT_ATOMS: atom_id res chain seq x y z
N MET A 1 9.82 -54.05 -8.57
CA MET A 1 10.97 -53.23 -8.14
C MET A 1 10.44 -51.86 -7.79
N ASN A 2 9.97 -51.67 -6.56
CA ASN A 2 9.59 -50.35 -6.06
C ASN A 2 10.68 -49.94 -5.09
N ASN A 3 11.65 -49.16 -5.59
CA ASN A 3 12.62 -48.53 -4.73
C ASN A 3 11.85 -47.57 -3.80
N PRO A 4 12.15 -47.50 -2.50
CA PRO A 4 11.56 -46.49 -1.64
C PRO A 4 11.84 -45.10 -2.24
N PRO A 5 10.91 -44.14 -2.12
CA PRO A 5 11.14 -42.79 -2.59
C PRO A 5 12.40 -42.25 -1.92
N ASP A 6 13.35 -41.80 -2.73
CA ASP A 6 14.58 -41.18 -2.28
C ASP A 6 14.24 -39.86 -1.59
N ILE A 7 14.39 -39.84 -0.27
CA ILE A 7 14.17 -38.68 0.61
C ILE A 7 15.48 -37.91 0.86
N SER A 8 16.53 -38.13 0.06
CA SER A 8 17.73 -37.31 0.11
C SER A 8 17.39 -35.91 -0.43
N GLN A 9 17.64 -34.89 0.40
CA GLN A 9 17.51 -33.49 0.01
C GLN A 9 18.55 -33.22 -1.09
N ASP A 10 18.15 -33.12 -2.36
CA ASP A 10 19.08 -32.85 -3.45
C ASP A 10 19.63 -31.42 -3.30
N PRO A 11 20.95 -31.20 -3.12
CA PRO A 11 21.71 -30.26 -3.94
C PRO A 11 21.07 -28.92 -4.34
N LYS A 12 20.19 -29.12 -5.31
CA LYS A 12 19.81 -28.17 -6.35
C LYS A 12 18.38 -27.71 -6.06
N GLU A 13 17.61 -28.57 -5.41
CA GLU A 13 16.26 -28.27 -4.96
C GLU A 13 16.30 -27.25 -3.81
N TYR A 14 17.20 -27.40 -2.83
CA TYR A 14 17.35 -26.41 -1.76
C TYR A 14 17.86 -25.05 -2.26
N GLU A 15 18.73 -25.03 -3.29
CA GLU A 15 19.19 -23.78 -3.91
C GLU A 15 18.03 -23.08 -4.61
N GLU A 16 17.18 -23.82 -5.32
CA GLU A 16 16.02 -23.27 -6.03
C GLU A 16 14.95 -22.72 -5.06
N TYR A 17 14.65 -23.45 -3.96
CA TYR A 17 13.80 -22.95 -2.88
C TYR A 17 14.39 -21.69 -2.21
N ALA A 18 15.69 -21.67 -1.92
CA ALA A 18 16.35 -20.51 -1.32
C ALA A 18 16.31 -19.29 -2.25
N HIS A 19 16.50 -19.49 -3.56
CA HIS A 19 16.51 -18.41 -4.54
C HIS A 19 15.13 -17.77 -4.75
N GLY A 20 14.06 -18.56 -4.64
CA GLY A 20 12.67 -18.08 -4.70
C GLY A 20 12.29 -17.21 -3.49
N ILE A 21 12.72 -17.60 -2.29
CA ILE A 21 12.43 -16.89 -1.04
C ILE A 21 13.13 -15.52 -1.02
N GLN A 22 14.40 -15.44 -1.42
CA GLN A 22 15.17 -14.19 -1.37
C GLN A 22 14.56 -13.07 -2.20
N LYS A 23 13.97 -13.37 -3.37
CA LYS A 23 13.29 -12.37 -4.20
C LYS A 23 12.06 -11.78 -3.49
N HIS A 24 11.26 -12.62 -2.84
CA HIS A 24 10.06 -12.18 -2.13
C HIS A 24 10.41 -11.33 -0.90
N VAL A 25 11.37 -11.80 -0.09
CA VAL A 25 11.83 -11.09 1.10
C VAL A 25 12.41 -9.72 0.76
N ARG A 26 13.21 -9.61 -0.31
CA ARG A 26 13.76 -8.34 -0.77
C ARG A 26 12.66 -7.36 -1.20
N GLY A 27 11.60 -7.86 -1.84
CA GLY A 27 10.40 -7.07 -2.14
C GLY A 27 9.77 -6.50 -0.88
N TYR A 28 9.42 -7.34 0.10
CA TYR A 28 8.84 -6.90 1.37
C TYR A 28 9.72 -5.92 2.16
N LEU A 29 11.04 -6.12 2.17
CA LEU A 29 11.98 -5.23 2.85
C LEU A 29 12.08 -3.85 2.18
N MET A 30 12.12 -3.79 0.85
CA MET A 30 12.16 -2.51 0.12
C MET A 30 10.87 -1.71 0.34
N VAL A 31 9.73 -2.40 0.39
CA VAL A 31 8.41 -1.85 0.73
C VAL A 31 8.38 -1.33 2.17
N GLY A 32 8.83 -2.15 3.13
CA GLY A 32 8.87 -1.77 4.54
C GLY A 32 9.75 -0.54 4.77
N ALA A 33 10.90 -0.47 4.10
CA ALA A 33 11.79 0.68 4.14
C ALA A 33 11.14 1.95 3.55
N LEU A 34 10.43 1.83 2.42
CA LEU A 34 9.69 2.95 1.82
C LEU A 34 8.61 3.48 2.78
N LEU A 35 7.80 2.59 3.36
CA LEU A 35 6.74 2.95 4.32
C LEU A 35 7.29 3.59 5.58
N LEU A 36 8.40 3.06 6.13
CA LEU A 36 9.10 3.66 7.27
C LEU A 36 9.60 5.07 6.94
N THR A 37 10.21 5.25 5.77
CA THR A 37 10.73 6.55 5.31
C THR A 37 9.60 7.57 5.17
N LEU A 38 8.50 7.20 4.53
CA LEU A 38 7.30 8.05 4.42
C LEU A 38 6.69 8.38 5.78
N THR A 39 6.69 7.43 6.71
CA THR A 39 6.19 7.65 8.07
C THR A 39 7.07 8.63 8.84
N ALA A 40 8.39 8.44 8.80
CA ALA A 40 9.36 9.36 9.39
C ALA A 40 9.23 10.77 8.80
N LEU A 41 9.06 10.88 7.48
CA LEU A 41 8.83 12.15 6.79
C LEU A 41 7.53 12.81 7.26
N THR A 42 6.46 12.04 7.48
CA THR A 42 5.18 12.58 7.99
C THR A 42 5.34 13.13 9.39
N VAL A 43 6.02 12.40 10.26
CA VAL A 43 6.26 12.81 11.65
C VAL A 43 7.14 14.06 11.67
N ALA A 44 8.22 14.08 10.87
CA ALA A 44 9.09 15.25 10.73
C ALA A 44 8.31 16.49 10.24
N LEU A 45 7.46 16.34 9.23
CA LEU A 45 6.61 17.43 8.74
C LEU A 45 5.55 17.86 9.76
N SER A 46 5.04 16.94 10.58
CA SER A 46 4.10 17.27 11.66
C SER A 46 4.72 18.10 12.79
N TYR A 47 6.05 18.07 12.94
CA TYR A 47 6.77 18.91 13.90
C TYR A 47 7.10 20.30 13.36
N VAL A 48 6.94 20.54 12.05
CA VAL A 48 7.18 21.86 11.45
C VAL A 48 5.85 22.61 11.36
N ASP A 49 5.66 23.59 12.25
CA ASP A 49 4.52 24.49 12.18
C ASP A 49 4.74 25.53 11.08
N PHE A 50 4.02 25.38 9.95
CA PHE A 50 4.09 26.32 8.83
C PHE A 50 3.26 27.60 9.06
N GLY A 51 2.88 27.91 10.30
CA GLY A 51 2.29 29.20 10.73
C GLY A 51 0.88 29.52 10.20
N THR A 52 0.43 28.88 9.12
CA THR A 52 -0.88 29.11 8.49
C THR A 52 -1.66 27.80 8.44
N HIS A 53 -2.84 27.75 9.05
CA HIS A 53 -3.73 26.57 9.11
C HIS A 53 -3.94 25.88 7.74
N LYS A 54 -3.96 26.67 6.65
CA LYS A 54 -4.11 26.17 5.28
C LYS A 54 -2.89 25.38 4.78
N ALA A 55 -1.68 25.78 5.18
CA ALA A 55 -0.44 25.10 4.80
C ALA A 55 -0.35 23.74 5.50
N ASN A 56 -0.72 23.66 6.77
CA ASN A 56 -0.73 22.38 7.52
C ASN A 56 -1.69 21.36 6.88
N ILE A 57 -2.89 21.79 6.47
CA ILE A 57 -3.85 20.90 5.77
C ILE A 57 -3.31 20.46 4.40
N GLY A 58 -2.74 21.39 3.62
CA GLY A 58 -2.17 21.06 2.31
C GLY A 58 -1.05 20.01 2.41
N ILE A 59 -0.17 20.15 3.40
CA ILE A 59 0.93 19.21 3.65
C ILE A 59 0.38 17.88 4.16
N ALA A 60 -0.60 17.89 5.06
CA ALA A 60 -1.23 16.66 5.55
C ALA A 60 -1.87 15.83 4.42
N VAL A 61 -2.61 16.49 3.52
CA VAL A 61 -3.19 15.83 2.34
C VAL A 61 -2.10 15.31 1.42
N LEU A 62 -1.09 16.13 1.08
CA LEU A 62 0.01 15.72 0.20
C LEU A 62 0.74 14.47 0.73
N VAL A 63 1.02 14.44 2.03
CA VAL A 63 1.66 13.29 2.69
C VAL A 63 0.73 12.07 2.72
N ALA A 64 -0.57 12.26 2.96
CA ALA A 64 -1.55 11.18 2.86
C ALA A 64 -1.59 10.59 1.44
N THR A 65 -1.56 11.42 0.39
CA THR A 65 -1.52 10.96 -1.01
C THR A 65 -0.23 10.21 -1.32
N LEU A 66 0.92 10.69 -0.83
CA LEU A 66 2.20 10.01 -1.02
C LEU A 66 2.23 8.65 -0.32
N LYS A 67 1.67 8.53 0.89
CA LYS A 67 1.50 7.24 1.57
C LYS A 67 0.58 6.31 0.78
N ALA A 68 -0.57 6.81 0.33
CA ALA A 68 -1.51 6.03 -0.48
C ALA A 68 -0.89 5.58 -1.82
N ALA A 69 -0.13 6.44 -2.48
CA ALA A 69 0.59 6.12 -3.72
C ALA A 69 1.70 5.10 -3.50
N ALA A 70 2.43 5.19 -2.39
CA ALA A 70 3.41 4.17 -2.02
C ALA A 70 2.73 2.83 -1.75
N VAL A 71 1.65 2.79 -0.97
CA VAL A 71 0.83 1.57 -0.78
C VAL A 71 0.35 1.03 -2.13
N ALA A 72 -0.15 1.88 -3.02
CA ALA A 72 -0.57 1.47 -4.36
C ALA A 72 0.60 0.89 -5.17
N ALA A 73 1.75 1.57 -5.23
CA ALA A 73 2.93 1.10 -5.96
C ALA A 73 3.48 -0.23 -5.40
N VAL A 74 3.44 -0.40 -4.08
CA VAL A 74 3.81 -1.63 -3.36
C VAL A 74 2.88 -2.77 -3.75
N PHE A 75 1.56 -2.56 -3.66
CA PHE A 75 0.57 -3.56 -4.10
C PHE A 75 0.65 -3.80 -5.60
N MET A 76 1.03 -2.80 -6.41
CA MET A 76 1.08 -2.90 -7.86
C MET A 76 2.32 -3.64 -8.38
N HIS A 77 3.47 -3.52 -7.69
CA HIS A 77 4.68 -4.26 -8.05
C HIS A 77 4.70 -5.68 -7.46
N LEU A 78 4.19 -5.88 -6.24
CA LEU A 78 4.18 -7.18 -5.57
C LEU A 78 2.94 -8.04 -5.90
N ALA A 79 1.81 -7.44 -6.30
CA ALA A 79 0.63 -8.18 -6.76
C ALA A 79 0.56 -8.36 -8.28
N ALA A 80 1.66 -8.12 -9.00
CA ALA A 80 1.78 -8.41 -10.43
C ALA A 80 1.37 -9.86 -10.79
N GLU A 81 1.36 -10.77 -9.81
CA GLU A 81 0.98 -12.17 -9.95
C GLU A 81 -0.52 -12.47 -9.70
N LYS A 82 -1.29 -11.59 -9.03
CA LYS A 82 -2.69 -11.85 -8.62
C LYS A 82 -3.65 -10.74 -9.06
N ARG A 83 -3.95 -10.66 -10.37
CA ARG A 83 -4.83 -9.65 -11.01
C ARG A 83 -6.24 -9.49 -10.39
N LEU A 84 -6.76 -10.52 -9.72
CA LEU A 84 -8.10 -10.50 -9.12
C LEU A 84 -8.20 -9.56 -7.92
N ILE A 85 -7.14 -9.49 -7.09
CA ILE A 85 -7.09 -8.66 -5.89
C ILE A 85 -7.09 -7.17 -6.28
N TYR A 86 -6.42 -6.80 -7.37
CA TYR A 86 -6.37 -5.42 -7.88
C TYR A 86 -7.75 -4.90 -8.31
N ARG A 87 -8.53 -5.72 -9.03
CA ARG A 87 -9.90 -5.34 -9.45
C ARG A 87 -10.80 -5.06 -8.26
N ILE A 88 -10.70 -5.89 -7.20
CA ILE A 88 -11.49 -5.68 -5.98
C ILE A 88 -11.00 -4.42 -5.27
N LEU A 89 -9.69 -4.26 -5.06
CA LEU A 89 -9.12 -3.07 -4.38
C LEU A 89 -9.51 -1.76 -5.06
N ILE A 90 -9.38 -1.67 -6.40
CA ILE A 90 -9.80 -0.49 -7.15
C ILE A 90 -11.31 -0.26 -7.05
N PHE A 91 -12.11 -1.32 -7.14
CA PHE A 91 -13.56 -1.21 -7.02
C PHE A 91 -13.96 -0.70 -5.63
N THR A 92 -13.34 -1.22 -4.57
CA THR A 92 -13.57 -0.76 -3.19
C THR A 92 -13.12 0.69 -3.01
N ALA A 93 -11.96 1.08 -3.54
CA ALA A 93 -11.47 2.46 -3.45
C ALA A 93 -12.39 3.46 -4.18
N LEU A 94 -12.83 3.12 -5.39
CA LEU A 94 -13.80 3.91 -6.15
C LEU A 94 -15.15 4.00 -5.42
N PHE A 95 -15.62 2.90 -4.85
CA PHE A 95 -16.86 2.87 -4.09
C PHE A 95 -16.80 3.76 -2.85
N VAL A 96 -15.71 3.69 -2.08
CA VAL A 96 -15.48 4.55 -0.91
C VAL A 96 -15.38 6.02 -1.33
N LEU A 97 -14.64 6.34 -2.39
CA LEU A 97 -14.57 7.71 -2.93
C LEU A 97 -15.94 8.22 -3.39
N GLY A 98 -16.72 7.37 -4.05
CA GLY A 98 -18.09 7.68 -4.47
C GLY A 98 -19.03 7.93 -3.29
N LEU A 99 -18.95 7.10 -2.24
CA LEU A 99 -19.72 7.30 -1.01
C LEU A 99 -19.29 8.56 -0.26
N PHE A 100 -17.99 8.84 -0.19
CA PHE A 100 -17.47 10.05 0.42
C PHE A 100 -17.94 11.29 -0.35
N TRP A 101 -17.88 11.25 -1.68
CA TRP A 101 -18.40 12.30 -2.54
C TRP A 101 -19.91 12.49 -2.38
N LEU A 102 -20.69 11.40 -2.35
CA LEU A 102 -22.13 11.44 -2.11
C LEU A 102 -22.47 12.05 -0.74
N THR A 103 -21.71 11.70 0.29
CA THR A 103 -21.89 12.24 1.65
C THR A 103 -21.59 13.74 1.70
N LEU A 104 -20.53 14.18 1.01
CA LEU A 104 -20.22 15.60 0.87
C LEU A 104 -21.32 16.34 0.10
N LEU A 105 -21.79 15.78 -1.02
CA LEU A 105 -22.88 16.37 -1.79
C LEU A 105 -24.15 16.48 -0.96
N ALA A 106 -24.51 15.41 -0.24
CA ALA A 106 -25.66 15.40 0.65
C ALA A 106 -25.55 16.48 1.75
N TRP A 107 -24.36 16.75 2.26
CA TRP A 107 -24.13 17.81 3.23
C TRP A 107 -24.27 19.22 2.64
N PHE A 108 -23.84 19.42 1.39
CA PHE A 108 -24.05 20.68 0.65
C PHE A 108 -25.49 20.87 0.16
N ASP A 109 -26.21 19.79 -0.11
CA ASP A 109 -27.62 19.77 -0.54
C ASP A 109 -28.62 19.95 0.61
N TYR A 110 -28.18 20.04 1.88
CA TYR A 110 -29.05 20.57 2.93
C TYR A 110 -29.22 22.08 2.71
N PRO A 111 -30.40 22.57 2.27
CA PRO A 111 -30.68 23.98 2.42
C PRO A 111 -30.62 24.29 3.91
N VAL A 112 -29.80 25.26 4.26
CA VAL A 112 -29.83 25.92 5.57
C VAL A 112 -31.18 26.66 5.62
N VAL A 113 -32.27 25.93 5.86
CA VAL A 113 -33.60 26.51 6.07
C VAL A 113 -33.62 27.02 7.49
N HIS A 114 -33.20 28.27 7.64
CA HIS A 114 -33.79 29.21 8.58
C HIS A 114 -34.19 30.46 7.81
#